data_AF-A0A8T5PQ71-F1
#
_entry.id   AF-A0A8T5PQ71-F1
#
_cell.length_a   1.000
_cell.length_b   1.000
_cell.length_c   1.000
_cell.angle_alpha   90.00
_cell.angle_beta   90.00
_cell.angle_gamma   90.00
#
_symmetry.space_group_name_H-M   'P 1'
#
loop_
_entity.id
_entity.type
_entity.pdbx_description
1 polymer ?
#
loop_
_entity_poly.entity_id
_entity_poly.type
_entity_poly.pdbx_seq_one_letter_code
_entity_poly.pdbx_strand_id
1 'polypeptide(L)'
;MAKDVEQGKVCALIIWIIWIVGLIWFLVDEKQRHNPFTKFWFKQSLILIIFGFVIGIISIIPLLGWIIYFAGVIFMLIIWIIGLVKIIQGKTEPIPLIGKLAVQWFKF
;
A
#
# COMPACT_ATOMS: atom_id res chain seq x y z
N MET A 1 -19.71 -5.80 2.68
CA MET A 1 -18.43 -6.52 2.88
C MET A 1 -18.10 -7.43 1.71
N ALA A 2 -18.74 -8.59 1.53
CA ALA A 2 -18.41 -9.51 0.43
C ALA A 2 -18.56 -8.87 -0.97
N LYS A 3 -19.67 -8.14 -1.19
CA LYS A 3 -19.92 -7.39 -2.43
C LYS A 3 -18.87 -6.31 -2.70
N ASP A 4 -18.44 -5.59 -1.67
CA ASP A 4 -17.44 -4.53 -1.79
C ASP A 4 -16.06 -5.12 -2.13
N VAL A 5 -15.71 -6.24 -1.50
CA VAL A 5 -14.50 -6.99 -1.83
C VAL A 5 -14.54 -7.42 -3.29
N GLU A 6 -15.61 -8.07 -3.73
CA GLU A 6 -15.73 -8.57 -5.11
C GLU A 6 -15.58 -7.45 -6.15
N GLN A 7 -16.26 -6.32 -5.94
CA GLN A 7 -16.23 -5.17 -6.87
C GLN A 7 -14.91 -4.39 -6.81
N GLY A 8 -14.25 -4.38 -5.66
CA GLY A 8 -13.04 -3.59 -5.42
C GLY A 8 -11.72 -4.36 -5.59
N LYS A 9 -11.77 -5.70 -5.64
CA LYS A 9 -10.58 -6.57 -5.58
C LYS A 9 -9.57 -6.26 -6.67
N VAL A 10 -10.04 -6.13 -7.90
CA VAL A 10 -9.16 -5.88 -9.06
C VAL A 10 -8.51 -4.51 -8.91
N CYS A 11 -9.28 -3.48 -8.54
CA CYS A 11 -8.73 -2.14 -8.31
C CYS A 11 -7.70 -2.13 -7.19
N ALA A 12 -8.00 -2.76 -6.05
CA ALA A 12 -7.06 -2.90 -4.93
C ALA A 12 -5.76 -3.64 -5.33
N LEU A 13 -5.85 -4.71 -6.11
CA LEU A 13 -4.67 -5.44 -6.62
C LEU A 13 -3.82 -4.55 -7.54
N ILE A 14 -4.46 -3.82 -8.46
CA ILE A 14 -3.74 -2.91 -9.36
C ILE A 14 -3.08 -1.78 -8.56
N ILE A 15 -3.75 -1.19 -7.57
CA ILE A 15 -3.16 -0.20 -6.66
C ILE A 15 -1.94 -0.76 -5.93
N TRP A 16 -1.97 -2.03 -5.54
CA TRP A 16 -0.90 -2.65 -4.77
C TRP A 16 0.32 -3.04 -5.61
N ILE A 17 0.10 -3.51 -6.84
CA ILE A 17 1.15 -4.01 -7.72
C ILE A 17 1.67 -2.89 -8.64
N ILE A 18 0.76 -2.14 -9.25
CA ILE A 18 1.03 -1.10 -10.24
C ILE A 18 0.49 0.23 -9.73
N TRP A 19 1.14 0.71 -8.69
CA TRP A 19 0.78 1.89 -7.90
C TRP A 19 0.30 3.06 -8.74
N ILE A 20 1.06 3.46 -9.77
CA ILE A 20 0.70 4.60 -10.62
C ILE A 20 -0.66 4.38 -11.31
N VAL A 21 -0.85 3.21 -11.95
CA VAL A 21 -2.08 2.89 -12.68
C VAL A 21 -3.26 2.76 -11.72
N GLY A 22 -3.07 2.09 -10.59
CA GLY A 22 -4.14 1.89 -9.63
C GLY A 22 -4.56 3.17 -8.92
N LEU A 23 -3.62 4.07 -8.59
CA LEU A 23 -3.93 5.37 -8.01
C LEU A 23 -4.77 6.21 -8.98
N ILE A 24 -4.40 6.24 -10.27
CA ILE A 24 -5.18 6.94 -11.30
C ILE A 24 -6.58 6.33 -11.44
N TRP A 25 -6.69 5.00 -11.54
CA TRP A 25 -7.99 4.34 -11.65
C TRP A 25 -8.88 4.64 -10.45
N PHE A 26 -8.34 4.55 -9.22
CA PHE A 26 -9.08 4.93 -8.02
C PHE A 26 -9.57 6.37 -8.06
N LEU A 27 -8.77 7.32 -8.56
CA LEU A 27 -9.18 8.73 -8.60
C LEU A 27 -10.26 9.02 -9.64
N VAL A 28 -10.24 8.30 -10.77
CA VAL A 28 -11.16 8.48 -11.89
C VAL A 28 -12.48 7.72 -11.69
N ASP A 29 -12.44 6.53 -11.10
CA ASP A 29 -13.63 5.70 -10.91
C ASP A 29 -14.32 6.00 -9.58
N GLU A 30 -15.42 6.76 -9.66
CA GLU A 30 -16.23 7.13 -8.49
C GLU A 30 -16.71 5.91 -7.68
N LYS A 31 -17.05 4.80 -8.34
CA LYS A 31 -17.50 3.59 -7.63
C LYS A 31 -16.38 3.04 -6.75
N GLN A 32 -15.14 3.09 -7.23
CA GLN A 32 -13.97 2.64 -6.48
C GLN A 32 -13.65 3.57 -5.31
N ARG A 33 -13.88 4.88 -5.45
CA ARG A 33 -13.71 5.86 -4.36
C ARG A 33 -14.68 5.64 -3.20
N HIS A 34 -15.89 5.21 -3.51
CA HIS A 34 -16.90 4.89 -2.51
C HIS A 34 -16.79 3.46 -1.98
N ASN A 35 -16.02 2.59 -2.64
CA ASN A 35 -15.78 1.22 -2.19
C ASN A 35 -14.86 1.19 -0.95
N PRO A 36 -15.33 0.73 0.22
CA PRO A 36 -14.53 0.71 1.45
C PRO A 36 -13.29 -0.18 1.35
N PHE A 37 -13.36 -1.29 0.60
CA PHE A 37 -12.25 -2.22 0.41
C PHE A 37 -11.14 -1.58 -0.42
N THR A 38 -11.49 -1.01 -1.58
CA THR A 38 -10.53 -0.33 -2.46
C THR A 38 -9.90 0.87 -1.74
N LYS A 39 -10.71 1.65 -1.03
CA LYS A 39 -10.24 2.81 -0.26
C LYS A 39 -9.29 2.44 0.87
N PHE A 40 -9.53 1.33 1.55
CA PHE A 40 -8.61 0.81 2.56
C PHE A 40 -7.23 0.53 1.95
N TRP A 41 -7.19 -0.24 0.86
CA TRP A 41 -5.95 -0.63 0.20
C TRP A 41 -5.24 0.54 -0.50
N PHE A 42 -5.98 1.55 -0.93
CA PHE A 42 -5.44 2.83 -1.38
C PHE A 42 -4.67 3.55 -0.28
N LYS A 43 -5.19 3.60 0.96
CA LYS A 43 -4.46 4.19 2.10
C LYS A 43 -3.22 3.38 2.45
N GLN A 44 -3.35 2.05 2.46
CA GLN A 44 -2.23 1.15 2.77
C GLN A 44 -1.12 1.22 1.70
N SER A 45 -1.47 1.41 0.42
CA SER A 45 -0.45 1.65 -0.60
C SER A 45 0.21 3.00 -0.36
N LEU A 46 -0.52 4.10 -0.20
CA LEU A 46 0.07 5.42 0.03
C LEU A 46 1.12 5.46 1.15
N ILE A 47 0.88 4.81 2.30
CA ILE A 47 1.88 4.77 3.38
C ILE A 47 3.14 3.98 2.99
N LEU A 48 2.98 2.91 2.20
CA LEU A 48 4.11 2.11 1.71
C LEU A 48 4.93 2.89 0.66
N ILE A 49 4.32 3.77 -0.15
CA ILE A 49 5.03 4.71 -1.04
C ILE A 49 5.86 5.66 -0.19
N ILE A 50 5.25 6.28 0.83
CA ILE A 50 5.92 7.26 1.67
C ILE A 50 7.12 6.62 2.36
N PHE A 51 6.94 5.41 2.87
CA PHE A 51 8.02 4.63 3.48
C PHE A 51 9.16 4.33 2.49
N GLY A 52 8.82 3.96 1.25
CA GLY A 52 9.81 3.79 0.18
C GLY A 52 10.59 5.06 -0.14
N PHE A 53 9.93 6.22 -0.18
CA PHE A 53 10.61 7.52 -0.35
C PHE A 53 11.58 7.82 0.80
N VAL A 54 11.18 7.55 2.05
CA VAL A 54 12.06 7.76 3.22
C VAL A 54 13.30 6.87 3.14
N ILE A 55 13.14 5.59 2.80
CA ILE A 55 14.27 4.68 2.59
C ILE A 55 15.18 5.17 1.44
N GLY A 56 14.58 5.65 0.35
CA GLY A 56 15.32 6.24 -0.77
C GLY A 56 16.18 7.43 -0.36
N ILE A 57 15.66 8.34 0.47
CA ILE A 57 16.43 9.49 0.98
C ILE A 57 17.59 9.05 1.87
N ILE A 58 17.39 8.03 2.72
CA ILE A 58 18.45 7.50 3.60
C ILE A 58 19.64 6.96 2.77
N SER A 59 19.40 6.45 1.56
CA SER A 59 20.45 5.94 0.68
C SER A 59 21.47 7.00 0.20
N ILE A 60 21.17 8.29 0.37
CA ILE A 60 22.10 9.39 0.05
C ILE A 60 23.34 9.38 0.96
N ILE A 61 23.19 8.88 2.19
CA ILE A 61 24.30 8.77 3.15
C ILE A 61 25.18 7.56 2.76
N PRO A 62 26.44 7.76 2.35
CA PRO A 62 27.31 6.66 1.94
C PRO A 62 27.61 5.71 3.12
N LEU A 63 27.90 4.44 2.80
CA LEU A 63 28.14 3.33 3.73
C LEU A 63 26.95 2.97 4.63
N LEU A 64 26.60 3.82 5.61
CA LEU A 64 25.55 3.51 6.60
C LEU A 64 24.16 3.53 5.95
N GLY A 65 23.90 4.53 5.09
CA GLY A 65 22.62 4.65 4.40
C GLY A 65 22.36 3.50 3.42
N TRP A 66 23.40 2.93 2.81
CA TRP A 66 23.28 1.79 1.90
C TRP A 66 22.90 0.50 2.63
N ILE A 67 23.47 0.26 3.81
CA ILE A 67 23.11 -0.90 4.64
C ILE A 67 21.65 -0.81 5.06
N ILE A 68 21.23 0.37 5.54
CA ILE A 68 19.82 0.61 5.94
C ILE A 68 18.90 0.49 4.73
N TYR A 69 19.30 1.02 3.57
CA TYR A 69 18.54 0.91 2.33
C TYR A 69 18.31 -0.55 1.94
N PHE A 70 19.36 -1.36 1.93
CA PHE A 70 19.25 -2.78 1.56
C PHE A 70 18.32 -3.55 2.52
N ALA A 71 18.48 -3.34 3.84
CA ALA A 71 17.59 -3.91 4.84
C ALA A 71 16.14 -3.42 4.66
N GLY A 72 15.97 -2.13 4.36
CA GLY A 72 14.68 -1.49 4.12
C GLY A 72 13.96 -2.06 2.89
N VAL A 73 14.67 -2.33 1.79
CA VAL A 73 14.08 -2.94 0.59
C VAL A 73 13.60 -4.37 0.86
N ILE A 74 14.40 -5.18 1.57
CA ILE A 74 13.99 -6.55 1.94
C ILE A 74 12.74 -6.49 2.83
N PHE A 75 12.75 -5.61 3.82
CA PHE A 75 11.62 -5.41 4.71
C PHE A 75 10.35 -4.97 3.95
N MET A 76 10.48 -4.02 3.02
CA MET A 76 9.38 -3.58 2.15
C MET A 76 8.84 -4.74 1.30
N LEU A 77 9.71 -5.58 0.75
CA LEU A 77 9.28 -6.73 -0.06
C LEU A 77 8.44 -7.71 0.78
N ILE A 78 8.85 -7.99 2.02
CA ILE A 78 8.09 -8.85 2.94
C ILE A 78 6.71 -8.25 3.21
N ILE A 79 6.66 -6.96 3.56
CA ILE A 79 5.39 -6.26 3.80
C ILE A 79 4.49 -6.24 2.56
N TRP A 80 5.09 -6.04 1.39
CA TRP A 80 4.40 -6.02 0.12
C TRP A 80 3.74 -7.37 -0.18
N ILE A 81 4.45 -8.48 0.04
CA ILE A 81 3.90 -9.84 -0.09
C ILE A 81 2.74 -10.05 0.89
N ILE A 82 2.91 -9.65 2.16
CA ILE A 82 1.85 -9.79 3.19
C ILE A 82 0.59 -9.03 2.77
N GLY A 83 0.73 -7.80 2.29
CA GLY A 83 -0.42 -7.01 1.82
C GLY A 83 -1.08 -7.65 0.59
N LEU A 84 -0.30 -8.16 -0.36
CA LEU A 84 -0.82 -8.85 -1.53
C LEU A 84 -1.68 -10.06 -1.14
N VAL A 85 -1.19 -10.90 -0.23
CA VAL A 85 -1.93 -12.06 0.29
C VAL A 85 -3.22 -11.62 0.97
N LYS A 86 -3.20 -10.56 1.78
CA LYS A 86 -4.40 -10.04 2.45
C LYS A 86 -5.45 -9.50 1.46
N ILE A 87 -5.03 -8.84 0.38
CA ILE A 87 -5.94 -8.40 -0.70
C ILE A 87 -6.59 -9.60 -1.37
N ILE A 88 -5.81 -10.64 -1.69
CA ILE A 88 -6.31 -11.87 -2.32
C ILE A 88 -7.32 -12.58 -1.42
N GLN A 89 -7.07 -12.56 -0.09
CA GLN A 89 -8.00 -13.08 0.92
C GLN A 89 -9.21 -12.18 1.17
N GLY A 90 -9.27 -10.98 0.58
CA GLY A 90 -10.38 -10.04 0.77
C GLY A 90 -10.42 -9.40 2.15
N LYS A 91 -9.30 -9.38 2.88
CA LYS A 91 -9.22 -8.83 4.23
C LYS A 91 -8.82 -7.36 4.19
N THR A 92 -9.35 -6.56 5.11
CA THR A 92 -8.98 -5.14 5.30
C THR A 92 -8.16 -4.97 6.58
N GLU A 93 -7.13 -5.79 6.71
CA GLU A 93 -6.22 -5.73 7.86
C GLU A 93 -5.00 -4.88 7.52
N PRO A 94 -4.57 -3.98 8.42
CA PRO A 94 -3.35 -3.20 8.21
C PRO A 94 -2.14 -4.08 7.94
N ILE A 95 -1.24 -3.63 7.07
CA ILE A 95 0.08 -4.24 6.95
C ILE A 95 0.86 -4.07 8.26
N PRO A 96 1.73 -5.03 8.62
CA PRO A 96 2.46 -4.96 9.88
C PRO A 96 3.34 -3.70 9.93
N LEU A 97 3.58 -3.23 11.16
CA LEU A 97 4.45 -2.10 11.53
C LEU A 97 3.99 -0.71 11.05
N ILE A 98 3.72 -0.53 9.77
CA ILE A 98 3.41 0.80 9.19
C ILE A 98 1.93 0.96 8.79
N GLY A 99 1.16 -0.12 8.69
CA GLY A 99 -0.21 -0.06 8.18
C GLY A 99 -1.19 0.68 9.09
N LYS A 100 -0.92 0.74 10.40
CA LYS A 100 -1.72 1.54 11.35
C LYS A 100 -1.57 3.04 11.06
N LEU A 101 -0.39 3.49 10.62
CA LEU A 101 -0.15 4.88 10.25
C LEU A 101 -1.01 5.29 9.06
N ALA A 102 -1.20 4.41 8.07
CA ALA A 102 -2.11 4.66 6.95
C ALA A 102 -3.54 5.02 7.42
N VAL A 103 -4.07 4.28 8.39
CA VAL A 103 -5.43 4.53 8.92
C VAL A 103 -5.49 5.85 9.69
N GLN A 104 -4.43 6.20 10.41
CA GLN A 104 -4.36 7.42 11.22
C GLN A 104 -4.16 8.69 10.37
N TRP A 105 -3.30 8.61 9.35
CA TRP A 105 -2.92 9.76 8.52
C TRP A 105 -3.96 10.04 7.44
N PHE A 106 -4.51 8.99 6.85
CA PHE A 106 -5.50 9.12 5.79
C PHE A 106 -6.91 8.91 6.35
N LYS A 107 -7.51 10.00 6.85
CA LYS A 107 -8.85 9.98 7.47
C LYS A 107 -10.01 10.07 6.47
N PHE A 108 -9.71 10.31 5.19
CA PHE A 108 -10.73 10.49 4.16
C PHE A 108 -11.46 9.21 3.81
#